data_AF-A0A067JT18-F1
#
_entry.id   AF-A0A067JT18-F1
#
_cell.length_a   1.000
_cell.length_b   1.000
_cell.length_c   1.000
_cell.angle_alpha   90.00
_cell.angle_beta   90.00
_cell.angle_gamma   90.00
#
_symmetry.space_group_name_H-M   'P 1'
#
loop_
_entity.id
_entity.type
_entity.pdbx_description
1 polymer ?
#
loop_
_entity_poly.entity_id
_entity_poly.type
_entity_poly.pdbx_seq_one_letter_code
_entity_poly.pdbx_strand_id
1 'polypeptide(L)'
;MALQTGLSFPLATSRRFANYESTVWDYDLLQSLPSKHSEEKPTKQVEKLKNEVKSLINREMEPLAKLELIDEVQRLGLKYQFELEIKDALNAVYSNTNNVGHTMMIFMLLHFVLDVFERFKDEKGEFKASLCEDVKGLLSMYEASFFGFEGESNIDEAKIFSTKSLMALKTSTSGSFGRKIEHALDMPIHWRLCFGYANPLAAE
;
A
#
# COMPACT_ATOMS: atom_id res chain seq x y z
N MET A 1 62.41 -34.45 32.69
CA MET A 1 61.13 -33.87 33.16
C MET A 1 61.46 -32.49 33.70
N ALA A 2 60.88 -31.37 33.26
CA ALA A 2 59.59 -31.14 32.61
C ALA A 2 59.72 -30.10 31.47
N LEU A 3 58.69 -30.08 30.64
CA LEU A 3 58.60 -29.48 29.31
C LEU A 3 58.50 -27.95 29.37
N GLN A 4 59.36 -27.24 28.61
CA GLN A 4 59.13 -25.83 28.27
C GLN A 4 58.09 -25.77 27.15
N THR A 5 56.80 -25.82 27.50
CA THR A 5 55.72 -25.50 26.55
C THR A 5 55.68 -23.99 26.34
N GLY A 6 56.47 -23.52 25.39
CA GLY A 6 56.26 -22.19 24.82
C GLY A 6 54.95 -22.22 24.03
N LEU A 7 53.88 -21.71 24.62
CA LEU A 7 52.66 -21.36 23.89
C LEU A 7 53.03 -20.28 22.88
N SER A 8 53.20 -20.67 21.62
CA SER A 8 53.27 -19.72 20.51
C SER A 8 51.91 -19.04 20.41
N PHE A 9 51.80 -17.81 20.91
CA PHE A 9 50.67 -16.94 20.60
C PHE A 9 50.60 -16.80 19.06
N PRO A 10 49.44 -17.02 18.43
CA PRO A 10 49.33 -16.82 16.99
C PRO A 10 49.71 -15.38 16.65
N LEU A 11 50.65 -15.24 15.71
CA LEU A 11 51.06 -13.98 15.09
C LEU A 11 49.83 -13.11 14.84
N ALA A 12 49.89 -11.86 15.31
CA ALA A 12 48.80 -10.89 15.24
C ALA A 12 48.09 -10.98 13.88
N THR A 13 46.86 -11.52 13.88
CA THR A 13 46.04 -11.59 12.69
C THR A 13 45.77 -10.15 12.25
N SER A 14 46.34 -9.73 11.12
CA SER A 14 46.07 -8.40 10.58
C SER A 14 44.56 -8.25 10.41
N ARG A 15 43.96 -7.29 11.11
CA ARG A 15 42.53 -7.00 10.98
C ARG A 15 42.26 -6.63 9.53
N ARG A 16 41.29 -7.30 8.88
CA ARG A 16 40.86 -6.94 7.53
C ARG A 16 40.27 -5.54 7.53
N PHE A 17 40.63 -4.72 6.54
CA PHE A 17 40.01 -3.40 6.36
C PHE A 17 38.51 -3.55 6.14
N ALA A 18 37.74 -2.79 6.90
CA ALA A 18 36.31 -2.71 6.77
C ALA A 18 35.99 -1.54 5.83
N ASN A 19 35.80 -1.82 4.54
CA ASN A 19 35.50 -0.83 3.50
C ASN A 19 34.01 -0.42 3.51
N TYR A 20 33.44 -0.19 4.68
CA TYR A 20 32.07 0.30 4.78
C TYR A 20 32.04 1.80 4.55
N GLU A 21 31.02 2.28 3.85
CA GLU A 21 30.76 3.71 3.74
C GLU A 21 30.41 4.30 5.10
N SER A 22 30.76 5.56 5.31
CA SER A 22 30.36 6.29 6.52
C SER A 22 28.84 6.37 6.60
N THR A 23 28.33 6.43 7.84
CA THR A 23 26.90 6.65 8.07
C THR A 23 26.42 7.91 7.35
N VAL A 24 25.26 7.82 6.70
CA VAL A 24 24.56 8.98 6.10
C VAL A 24 24.04 9.93 7.19
N TRP A 25 23.88 9.43 8.41
CA TRP A 25 23.37 10.20 9.55
C TRP A 25 24.48 10.98 10.24
N ASP A 26 24.35 12.31 10.25
CA ASP A 26 25.15 13.18 11.10
C ASP A 26 24.70 13.03 12.56
N TYR A 27 25.67 12.80 13.44
CA TYR A 27 25.42 12.58 14.86
C TYR A 27 24.93 13.85 15.56
N ASP A 28 25.38 15.03 15.09
CA ASP A 28 24.92 16.32 15.63
C ASP A 28 23.45 16.56 15.26
N LEU A 29 23.06 16.18 14.04
CA LEU A 29 21.65 16.17 13.61
C LEU A 29 20.82 15.24 14.49
N LEU A 30 21.27 14.00 14.70
CA LEU A 30 20.56 13.02 15.53
C LEU A 30 20.37 13.50 16.98
N GLN A 31 21.36 14.20 17.55
CA GLN A 31 21.25 14.78 18.89
C GLN A 31 20.33 15.99 18.95
N SER A 32 20.24 16.76 17.86
CA SER A 32 19.34 17.90 17.76
C SER A 32 17.87 17.50 17.60
N LEU A 33 17.59 16.26 17.20
CA LEU A 33 16.23 15.77 17.09
C LEU A 33 15.55 15.84 18.46
N PRO A 34 14.34 16.42 18.54
CA PRO A 34 13.64 16.57 19.82
C PRO A 34 13.39 15.19 20.45
N SER A 35 14.01 14.93 21.60
CA SER A 35 14.03 13.61 22.25
C SER A 35 12.76 13.24 23.03
N LYS A 36 11.72 14.03 22.89
CA LYS A 36 10.36 13.68 23.29
C LYS A 36 9.48 14.17 22.17
N HIS A 37 8.43 13.41 21.87
CA HIS A 37 7.21 13.96 21.29
C HIS A 37 7.03 15.34 21.90
N SER A 38 7.38 16.38 21.14
CA SER A 38 6.95 17.71 21.48
C SER A 38 5.45 17.52 21.55
N GLU A 39 4.88 17.69 22.74
CA GLU A 39 3.45 17.88 22.91
C GLU A 39 3.13 19.21 22.22
N GLU A 40 3.37 19.30 20.91
CA GLU A 40 2.63 20.15 20.03
C GLU A 40 1.21 19.66 20.20
N LYS A 41 0.52 20.29 21.15
CA LYS A 41 -0.93 20.19 21.27
C LYS A 41 -1.43 20.25 19.84
N PRO A 42 -2.17 19.23 19.37
CA PRO A 42 -2.67 19.23 18.01
C PRO A 42 -3.32 20.60 17.81
N THR A 43 -2.81 21.34 16.82
CA THR A 43 -3.25 22.72 16.64
C THR A 43 -4.77 22.68 16.51
N LYS A 44 -5.48 23.70 16.98
CA LYS A 44 -6.97 23.75 16.87
C LYS A 44 -7.46 23.44 15.46
N GLN A 45 -6.62 23.70 14.45
CA GLN A 45 -6.84 23.37 13.05
C GLN A 45 -6.81 21.86 12.76
N VAL A 46 -5.86 21.09 13.32
CA VAL A 46 -5.80 19.63 13.16
C VAL A 46 -7.03 18.96 13.76
N GLU A 47 -7.46 19.39 14.96
CA GLU A 47 -8.69 18.87 15.57
C GLU A 47 -9.93 19.21 14.75
N LYS A 48 -10.00 20.43 14.21
CA LYS A 48 -11.08 20.84 13.31
C LYS A 48 -11.14 19.96 12.06
N LEU A 49 -10.02 19.77 11.38
CA LEU A 49 -9.91 18.93 10.18
C LEU A 49 -10.23 17.46 10.49
N LYS A 50 -9.76 16.95 11.63
CA LYS A 50 -10.06 15.59 12.09
C LYS A 50 -11.58 15.39 12.25
N ASN A 51 -12.26 16.35 12.86
CA ASN A 51 -13.71 16.30 13.03
C ASN A 51 -14.46 16.42 11.69
N GLU A 52 -13.91 17.16 10.72
CA GLU A 52 -14.45 17.26 9.36
C GLU A 52 -14.31 15.94 8.58
N VAL A 53 -13.14 15.30 8.61
CA VAL A 53 -12.95 13.97 8.00
C VAL A 53 -13.86 12.94 8.67
N LYS A 54 -13.99 12.97 10.00
CA LYS A 54 -14.91 12.11 10.74
C LYS A 54 -16.37 12.32 10.32
N SER A 55 -16.80 13.55 10.10
CA SER A 55 -18.17 13.84 9.64
C SER A 55 -18.40 13.38 8.20
N LEU A 56 -17.38 13.49 7.33
CA LEU A 56 -17.44 12.99 5.95
C LEU A 56 -17.57 11.47 5.89
N ILE A 57 -16.82 10.72 6.72
CA ILE A 57 -16.91 9.24 6.78
C ILE A 57 -18.30 8.79 7.24
N ASN A 58 -18.86 9.46 8.25
CA ASN A 58 -20.16 9.13 8.82
C ASN A 58 -21.35 9.61 7.97
N ARG A 59 -21.11 10.48 6.98
CA ARG A 59 -22.17 10.99 6.10
C ARG A 59 -22.80 9.86 5.31
N GLU A 60 -24.10 9.94 5.06
CA GLU A 60 -24.76 9.08 4.10
C GLU A 60 -24.33 9.50 2.69
N MET A 61 -23.76 8.54 1.95
CA MET A 61 -23.23 8.75 0.60
C MET A 61 -23.49 7.49 -0.21
N GLU A 62 -23.43 7.62 -1.53
CA GLU A 62 -23.46 6.48 -2.43
C GLU A 62 -22.31 5.50 -2.06
N PRO A 63 -22.56 4.17 -2.05
CA PRO A 63 -21.59 3.19 -1.57
C PRO A 63 -20.21 3.33 -2.22
N LEU A 64 -20.13 3.46 -3.55
CA LEU A 64 -18.84 3.59 -4.24
C LEU A 64 -18.09 4.87 -3.81
N ALA A 65 -18.76 6.01 -3.70
CA ALA A 65 -18.13 7.25 -3.24
C ALA A 65 -17.63 7.17 -1.78
N LYS A 66 -18.38 6.49 -0.89
CA LYS A 66 -17.95 6.24 0.50
C LYS A 66 -16.69 5.39 0.57
N LEU A 67 -16.63 4.43 -0.33
CA LEU A 67 -15.53 3.50 -0.45
C LEU A 67 -14.26 4.20 -1.00
N GLU A 68 -14.38 5.05 -2.01
CA GLU A 68 -13.26 5.88 -2.49
C GLU A 68 -12.68 6.79 -1.39
N LEU A 69 -13.53 7.42 -0.57
CA LEU A 69 -13.09 8.23 0.56
C LEU A 69 -12.26 7.41 1.57
N ILE A 70 -12.68 6.18 1.87
CA ILE A 70 -11.94 5.29 2.79
C ILE A 70 -10.57 4.91 2.19
N ASP A 71 -10.49 4.60 0.89
CA ASP A 71 -9.21 4.34 0.21
C ASP A 71 -8.25 5.53 0.33
N GLU A 72 -8.74 6.75 0.10
CA GLU A 72 -7.94 7.96 0.22
C GLU A 72 -7.41 8.17 1.64
N VAL A 73 -8.27 8.01 2.66
CA VAL A 73 -7.87 8.12 4.09
C VAL A 73 -6.80 7.08 4.45
N GLN A 74 -6.92 5.86 3.94
CA GLN A 74 -5.92 4.81 4.17
C GLN A 74 -4.59 5.12 3.47
N ARG A 75 -4.63 5.61 2.23
CA ARG A 75 -3.44 5.97 1.44
C ARG A 75 -2.71 7.19 1.98
N LEU A 76 -3.42 8.08 2.68
CA LEU A 76 -2.83 9.18 3.43
C LEU A 76 -2.19 8.74 4.75
N GLY A 77 -2.27 7.45 5.10
CA GLY A 77 -1.73 6.93 6.36
C GLY A 77 -2.56 7.33 7.58
N LEU A 78 -3.79 7.83 7.39
CA LEU A 78 -4.65 8.34 8.47
C LEU A 78 -5.58 7.26 9.05
N LYS A 79 -5.53 6.02 8.55
CA LYS A 79 -6.37 4.89 8.98
C LYS A 79 -6.45 4.74 10.49
N TYR A 80 -5.30 4.84 11.18
CA TYR A 80 -5.20 4.64 12.62
C TYR A 80 -6.01 5.66 13.44
N GLN A 81 -6.32 6.83 12.86
CA GLN A 81 -7.09 7.88 13.55
C GLN A 81 -8.60 7.66 13.46
N PHE A 82 -9.07 6.83 12.53
CA PHE A 82 -10.48 6.66 12.18
C PHE A 82 -10.91 5.19 12.13
N GLU A 83 -10.25 4.30 12.88
CA GLU A 83 -10.50 2.86 12.76
C GLU A 83 -11.95 2.45 13.04
N LEU A 84 -12.59 3.10 14.01
CA LEU A 84 -13.97 2.82 14.39
C LEU A 84 -14.93 3.34 13.33
N GLU A 85 -14.74 4.57 12.89
CA GLU A 85 -15.57 5.21 11.87
C GLU A 85 -15.49 4.47 10.54
N ILE A 86 -14.29 4.02 10.16
CA ILE A 86 -14.08 3.18 8.98
C ILE A 86 -14.85 1.86 9.14
N LYS A 87 -14.69 1.15 10.26
CA LYS A 87 -15.41 -0.12 10.53
C LYS A 87 -16.92 0.05 10.45
N ASP A 88 -17.47 1.09 11.07
CA ASP A 88 -18.90 1.35 11.09
C ASP A 88 -19.43 1.74 9.70
N ALA A 89 -18.71 2.58 8.97
CA ALA A 89 -19.06 2.97 7.61
C ALA A 89 -19.16 1.76 6.67
N LEU A 90 -18.27 0.78 6.83
CA LEU A 90 -18.27 -0.44 6.02
C LEU A 90 -19.41 -1.38 6.41
N ASN A 91 -19.67 -1.53 7.71
CA ASN A 91 -20.78 -2.31 8.22
C ASN A 91 -22.13 -1.74 7.75
N ALA A 92 -22.24 -0.42 7.64
CA ALA A 92 -23.42 0.26 7.09
C ALA A 92 -23.59 -0.02 5.59
N VAL A 93 -22.51 0.06 4.81
CA VAL A 93 -22.53 -0.33 3.39
C VAL A 93 -22.93 -1.79 3.23
N TYR A 94 -22.36 -2.68 4.05
CA TYR A 94 -22.68 -4.11 4.05
C TYR A 94 -24.17 -4.37 4.33
N SER A 95 -24.71 -3.75 5.38
CA SER A 95 -26.09 -3.98 5.82
C SER A 95 -27.14 -3.53 4.80
N ASN A 96 -26.85 -2.45 4.05
CA ASN A 96 -27.74 -1.96 3.00
C ASN A 96 -27.73 -2.83 1.73
N THR A 97 -26.71 -3.67 1.53
CA THR A 97 -26.62 -4.59 0.39
C THR A 97 -27.34 -5.94 0.62
N ASN A 98 -27.88 -6.18 1.82
CA ASN A 98 -28.52 -7.45 2.18
C ASN A 98 -29.88 -7.74 1.49
N ASN A 99 -30.30 -6.94 0.51
CA ASN A 99 -31.50 -7.21 -0.29
C ASN A 99 -31.21 -7.51 -1.77
N VAL A 100 -29.94 -7.45 -2.20
CA VAL A 100 -29.50 -7.93 -3.52
C VAL A 100 -28.11 -8.51 -3.36
N GLY A 101 -28.00 -9.84 -3.51
CA GLY A 101 -26.72 -10.52 -3.43
C GLY A 101 -25.65 -9.90 -4.33
N HIS A 102 -24.42 -9.92 -3.84
CA HIS A 102 -23.16 -9.70 -4.56
C HIS A 102 -22.91 -8.27 -5.05
N THR A 103 -22.32 -7.41 -4.22
CA THR A 103 -21.13 -6.60 -4.59
C THR A 103 -20.50 -6.06 -3.31
N MET A 104 -19.51 -6.77 -2.79
CA MET A 104 -18.82 -6.43 -1.56
C MET A 104 -17.50 -5.77 -1.95
N MET A 105 -17.47 -4.45 -1.86
CA MET A 105 -16.31 -3.63 -2.22
C MET A 105 -15.69 -3.03 -0.96
N ILE A 106 -14.37 -3.09 -0.92
CA ILE A 106 -13.39 -2.45 -0.01
C ILE A 106 -12.93 -3.20 1.24
N PHE A 107 -13.70 -4.09 1.86
CA PHE A 107 -13.10 -5.04 2.84
C PHE A 107 -12.92 -6.45 2.28
N MET A 108 -13.46 -6.71 1.10
CA MET A 108 -13.26 -7.94 0.31
C MET A 108 -12.04 -7.87 -0.63
N LEU A 109 -11.03 -7.06 -0.30
CA LEU A 109 -9.79 -7.00 -1.08
C LEU A 109 -8.91 -8.26 -0.95
N LEU A 110 -9.30 -9.28 -0.18
CA LEU A 110 -8.41 -10.40 0.18
C LEU A 110 -8.97 -11.83 0.09
N HIS A 111 -10.29 -12.06 0.15
CA HIS A 111 -10.83 -13.44 0.27
C HIS A 111 -11.93 -13.80 -0.74
N PHE A 112 -12.30 -12.91 -1.65
CA PHE A 112 -13.33 -13.16 -2.68
C PHE A 112 -12.87 -12.67 -4.06
N VAL A 113 -11.56 -12.74 -4.30
CA VAL A 113 -10.94 -12.31 -5.56
C VAL A 113 -11.12 -13.38 -6.66
N LEU A 114 -11.39 -14.63 -6.27
CA LEU A 114 -11.58 -15.76 -7.19
C LEU A 114 -12.83 -15.66 -8.09
N ASP A 115 -13.99 -15.32 -7.55
CA ASP A 115 -15.30 -15.38 -8.25
C ASP A 115 -15.64 -14.07 -8.98
N VAL A 116 -15.06 -12.95 -8.52
CA VAL A 116 -15.26 -11.63 -9.14
C VAL A 116 -14.56 -11.53 -10.50
N PHE A 117 -13.39 -12.16 -10.65
CA PHE A 117 -12.66 -12.15 -11.91
C PHE A 117 -13.35 -12.93 -13.03
N GLU A 118 -14.15 -13.95 -12.71
CA GLU A 118 -14.88 -14.73 -13.71
C GLU A 118 -15.91 -13.89 -14.47
N ARG A 119 -16.51 -12.87 -13.83
CA ARG A 119 -17.46 -11.95 -14.48
C ARG A 119 -16.80 -11.09 -15.57
N PHE A 120 -15.50 -10.90 -15.46
CA PHE A 120 -14.69 -10.12 -16.39
C PHE A 120 -14.09 -10.98 -17.51
N LYS A 121 -14.31 -12.30 -17.47
CA LYS A 121 -13.93 -13.23 -18.54
C LYS A 121 -15.03 -13.32 -19.61
N ASP A 122 -14.62 -13.66 -20.83
CA ASP A 122 -15.49 -13.96 -21.96
C ASP A 122 -15.93 -15.44 -21.95
N GLU A 123 -16.70 -15.85 -22.96
CA GLU A 123 -17.17 -17.24 -23.10
C GLU A 123 -16.04 -18.26 -23.28
N LYS A 124 -14.82 -17.80 -23.60
CA LYS A 124 -13.62 -18.63 -23.74
C LYS A 124 -12.83 -18.74 -22.43
N GLY A 125 -13.24 -18.02 -21.39
CA GLY A 125 -12.55 -17.95 -20.11
C GLY A 125 -11.38 -16.95 -20.09
N GLU A 126 -11.25 -16.08 -21.10
CA GLU A 126 -10.20 -15.07 -21.17
C GLU A 126 -10.71 -13.69 -20.72
N PHE A 127 -9.86 -12.87 -20.10
CA PHE A 127 -10.25 -11.52 -19.71
C PHE A 127 -10.60 -10.67 -20.93
N LYS A 128 -11.76 -10.00 -20.87
CA LYS A 128 -12.29 -9.17 -21.95
C LYS A 128 -11.30 -8.04 -22.31
N ALA A 129 -10.99 -7.91 -23.59
CA ALA A 129 -10.11 -6.84 -24.08
C ALA A 129 -10.63 -5.42 -23.78
N SER A 130 -11.95 -5.26 -23.63
CA SER A 130 -12.58 -3.98 -23.24
C SER A 130 -12.11 -3.46 -21.87
N LEU A 131 -11.58 -4.32 -20.99
CA LEU A 131 -11.02 -3.91 -19.70
C LEU A 131 -9.78 -3.02 -19.85
N CYS A 132 -9.11 -3.07 -21.00
CA CYS A 132 -7.96 -2.21 -21.28
C CYS A 132 -8.35 -0.74 -21.48
N GLU A 133 -9.63 -0.44 -21.71
CA GLU A 133 -10.15 0.92 -21.85
C GLU A 133 -10.32 1.61 -20.48
N ASP A 134 -10.62 0.84 -19.42
CA ASP A 134 -10.73 1.33 -18.05
C ASP A 134 -9.39 1.17 -17.30
N VAL A 135 -8.52 2.17 -17.46
CA VAL A 135 -7.21 2.23 -16.80
C VAL A 135 -7.35 2.15 -15.26
N LYS A 136 -8.41 2.71 -14.67
CA LYS A 136 -8.61 2.71 -13.22
C LYS A 136 -8.99 1.31 -12.74
N GLY A 137 -9.95 0.66 -13.41
CA GLY A 137 -10.33 -0.72 -13.14
C GLY A 137 -9.16 -1.70 -13.33
N LEU A 138 -8.35 -1.49 -14.37
CA LEU A 138 -7.15 -2.30 -14.63
C LEU A 138 -6.10 -2.18 -13.53
N LEU A 139 -5.87 -0.96 -13.02
CA LEU A 139 -4.96 -0.72 -11.90
C LEU A 139 -5.50 -1.37 -10.60
N SER A 140 -6.80 -1.26 -10.35
CA SER A 140 -7.44 -1.92 -9.21
C SER A 140 -7.33 -3.44 -9.29
N MET A 141 -7.50 -4.03 -10.47
CA MET A 141 -7.31 -5.46 -10.69
C MET A 141 -5.86 -5.90 -10.48
N TYR A 142 -4.89 -5.12 -10.96
CA TYR A 142 -3.48 -5.37 -10.70
C TYR A 142 -3.19 -5.41 -9.20
N GLU A 143 -3.61 -4.40 -8.45
CA GLU A 143 -3.39 -4.33 -7.00
C GLU A 143 -4.11 -5.48 -6.25
N ALA A 144 -5.35 -5.78 -6.64
CA ALA A 144 -6.12 -6.90 -6.09
C ALA A 144 -5.44 -8.26 -6.33
N SER A 145 -4.75 -8.41 -7.46
CA SER A 145 -4.11 -9.68 -7.83
C SER A 145 -2.97 -10.10 -6.89
N PHE A 146 -2.45 -9.18 -6.09
CA PHE A 146 -1.41 -9.51 -5.12
C PHE A 146 -1.90 -9.92 -3.74
N PHE A 147 -3.21 -9.90 -3.53
CA PHE A 147 -3.82 -10.39 -2.31
C PHE A 147 -4.20 -11.87 -2.37
N GLY A 148 -3.95 -12.54 -3.50
CA GLY A 148 -4.20 -13.96 -3.67
C GLY A 148 -3.23 -14.86 -2.90
N PHE A 149 -3.69 -16.07 -2.60
CA PHE A 149 -2.88 -17.16 -2.06
C PHE A 149 -2.41 -18.10 -3.17
N GLU A 150 -1.39 -18.91 -2.87
CA GLU A 150 -0.88 -19.91 -3.80
C GLU A 150 -1.97 -20.95 -4.14
N GLY A 151 -2.16 -21.20 -5.45
CA GLY A 151 -3.19 -22.13 -5.95
C GLY A 151 -4.45 -21.45 -6.52
N GLU A 152 -4.54 -20.13 -6.47
CA GLU A 152 -5.67 -19.35 -6.98
C GLU A 152 -5.46 -18.94 -8.45
N SER A 153 -5.70 -19.86 -9.40
CA SER A 153 -5.40 -19.68 -10.84
C SER A 153 -6.03 -18.42 -11.45
N ASN A 154 -7.25 -18.08 -11.06
CA ASN A 154 -7.93 -16.86 -11.54
C ASN A 154 -7.16 -15.58 -11.17
N ILE A 155 -6.49 -15.57 -10.02
CA ILE A 155 -5.73 -14.42 -9.53
C ILE A 155 -4.39 -14.31 -10.26
N ASP A 156 -3.72 -15.45 -10.47
CA ASP A 156 -2.50 -15.51 -11.27
C ASP A 156 -2.75 -15.02 -12.70
N GLU A 157 -3.85 -15.44 -13.31
CA GLU A 157 -4.27 -14.97 -14.63
C GLU A 157 -4.59 -13.47 -14.63
N ALA A 158 -5.31 -12.97 -13.60
CA ALA A 158 -5.62 -11.54 -13.46
C ALA A 158 -4.34 -10.70 -13.33
N LYS A 159 -3.34 -11.22 -12.60
CA LYS A 159 -2.03 -10.60 -12.44
C LYS A 159 -1.30 -10.50 -13.77
N ILE A 160 -1.24 -11.60 -14.53
CA ILE A 160 -0.58 -11.64 -15.84
C ILE A 160 -1.26 -10.67 -16.82
N PHE A 161 -2.59 -10.73 -16.91
CA PHE A 161 -3.36 -9.88 -17.83
C PHE A 161 -3.23 -8.40 -17.47
N SER A 162 -3.45 -8.03 -16.21
CA SER A 162 -3.33 -6.63 -15.77
C SER A 162 -1.92 -6.07 -15.96
N THR A 163 -0.88 -6.86 -15.64
CA THR A 163 0.53 -6.44 -15.84
C THR A 163 0.82 -6.16 -17.31
N LYS A 164 0.42 -7.07 -18.21
CA LYS A 164 0.65 -6.92 -19.65
C LYS A 164 -0.05 -5.68 -20.21
N SER A 165 -1.31 -5.47 -19.83
CA SER A 165 -2.11 -4.34 -20.28
C SER A 165 -1.59 -3.01 -19.71
N LEU A 166 -1.16 -2.97 -18.45
CA LEU A 166 -0.55 -1.79 -17.84
C LEU A 166 0.81 -1.43 -18.46
N MET A 167 1.63 -2.43 -18.81
CA MET A 167 2.89 -2.19 -19.52
C MET A 167 2.66 -1.60 -20.92
N ALA A 168 1.62 -2.07 -21.64
CA ALA A 168 1.24 -1.48 -22.91
C ALA A 168 0.79 -0.02 -22.74
N LEU A 169 -0.05 0.26 -21.73
CA LEU A 169 -0.54 1.61 -21.42
C LEU A 169 0.54 2.55 -20.91
N LYS A 170 1.61 2.04 -20.26
CA LYS A 170 2.75 2.84 -19.81
C LYS A 170 3.37 3.64 -20.96
N THR A 171 3.39 3.07 -22.17
CA THR A 171 3.97 3.72 -23.35
C THR A 171 3.08 4.81 -23.97
N SER A 172 1.77 4.76 -23.73
CA SER A 172 0.79 5.68 -24.35
C SER A 172 0.23 6.72 -23.38
N THR A 173 0.37 6.52 -22.07
CA THR A 173 -0.26 7.37 -21.04
C THR A 173 0.78 8.30 -20.40
N SER A 174 0.61 9.61 -20.56
CA SER A 174 1.46 10.63 -19.91
C SER A 174 0.76 11.31 -18.74
N GLY A 175 1.51 11.99 -17.86
CA GLY A 175 0.98 12.78 -16.75
C GLY A 175 0.83 12.04 -15.42
N SER A 176 -0.21 12.37 -14.65
CA SER A 176 -0.42 11.82 -13.29
C SER A 176 -0.80 10.34 -13.31
N PHE A 177 -1.52 9.88 -14.33
CA PHE A 177 -1.88 8.46 -14.49
C PHE A 177 -0.69 7.60 -14.89
N GLY A 178 0.17 8.08 -15.80
CA GLY A 178 1.41 7.37 -16.17
C GLY A 178 2.31 7.11 -14.95
N ARG A 179 2.48 8.11 -14.07
CA ARG A 179 3.19 7.95 -12.80
C ARG A 179 2.55 6.93 -11.86
N LYS A 180 1.22 6.89 -11.77
CA LYS A 180 0.51 5.88 -10.96
C LYS A 180 0.74 4.46 -11.49
N ILE A 181 0.70 4.27 -12.81
CA ILE A 181 0.96 2.98 -13.46
C ILE A 181 2.41 2.55 -13.21
N GLU A 182 3.36 3.46 -13.41
CA GLU A 182 4.78 3.19 -13.19
C GLU A 182 5.06 2.80 -11.73
N HIS A 183 4.51 3.57 -10.79
CA HIS A 183 4.67 3.28 -9.36
C HIS A 183 4.06 1.93 -8.98
N ALA A 184 2.88 1.60 -9.51
CA ALA A 184 2.22 0.30 -9.31
C ALA A 184 3.08 -0.85 -9.83
N LEU A 185 3.61 -0.74 -11.05
CA LEU A 185 4.43 -1.77 -11.68
C LEU A 185 5.80 -1.96 -11.01
N ASP A 186 6.35 -0.91 -10.38
CA ASP A 186 7.60 -1.01 -9.61
C ASP A 186 7.40 -1.79 -8.31
N MET A 187 6.39 -1.41 -7.53
CA MET A 187 6.03 -2.12 -6.31
C MET A 187 4.52 -1.97 -6.06
N PRO A 188 3.75 -3.06 -5.95
CA PRO A 188 2.31 -2.97 -5.70
C PRO A 188 2.02 -2.51 -4.27
N ILE A 189 0.87 -1.85 -4.05
CA ILE A 189 0.51 -1.16 -2.81
C ILE A 189 0.63 -2.05 -1.58
N HIS A 190 0.19 -3.30 -1.66
CA HIS A 190 0.22 -4.25 -0.54
C HIS A 190 1.65 -4.60 -0.05
N TRP A 191 2.68 -4.41 -0.87
CA TRP A 191 4.09 -4.57 -0.48
C TRP A 191 4.76 -3.27 -0.04
N ARG A 192 4.09 -2.13 -0.21
CA ARG A 192 4.64 -0.83 0.18
C ARG A 192 4.49 -0.63 1.68
N LEU A 193 5.58 -0.20 2.32
CA LEU A 193 5.55 0.31 3.69
C LEU A 193 4.64 1.55 3.75
N CYS A 194 3.59 1.50 4.58
CA CYS A 194 2.64 2.61 4.77
C CYS A 194 3.18 3.73 5.70
N PHE A 195 4.51 3.88 5.80
CA PHE A 195 5.19 4.94 6.56
C PHE A 195 6.14 5.67 5.61
N GLY A 196 5.64 6.66 4.86
CA GLY A 196 6.51 7.48 4.00
C GLY A 196 5.85 8.35 2.93
N TYR A 197 4.55 8.18 2.62
CA TYR A 197 3.90 8.97 1.57
C TYR A 197 3.41 10.36 2.03
N ALA A 198 3.47 10.66 3.32
CA ALA A 198 3.45 12.05 3.79
C ALA A 198 4.89 12.57 3.76
N ASN A 199 5.38 12.92 2.57
CA ASN A 199 6.63 13.68 2.44
C ASN A 199 6.29 15.18 2.48
N PRO A 200 6.46 15.88 3.61
CA PRO A 200 6.36 17.34 3.66
C PRO A 200 7.52 18.06 2.95
N LEU A 201 8.50 17.34 2.36
CA LEU A 201 9.70 17.93 1.74
C LEU A 201 9.63 18.02 0.19
N ALA A 202 8.44 17.94 -0.42
CA ALA A 202 8.26 18.21 -1.85
C ALA A 202 7.80 19.67 -2.14
N ALA A 203 8.11 20.59 -1.23
CA ALA A 203 7.89 22.02 -1.38
C ALA A 203 9.17 22.78 -1.07
N GLU A 204 10.17 22.64 -1.94
CA GLU A 204 11.23 23.63 -2.22
C GLU A 204 11.71 23.44 -3.66
#